data_AF-A0A1I3BMU8-F1
#
_entry.id   AF-A0A1I3BMU8-F1
#
_cell.length_a   1.000
_cell.length_b   1.000
_cell.length_c   1.000
_cell.angle_alpha   90.00
_cell.angle_beta   90.00
_cell.angle_gamma   90.00
#
_symmetry.space_group_name_H-M   'P 1'
#
loop_
_entity.id
_entity.type
_entity.pdbx_description
1 polymer ?
#
loop_
_entity_poly.entity_id
_entity_poly.type
_entity_poly.pdbx_seq_one_letter_code
_entity_poly.pdbx_strand_id
1 'polypeptide(L)'
;MADVKLDLVGGVTNGEYKKTQASQEATKNNNVASTSKTKDAKSTEYNQDMFLQLLVAEMQYQDPLQPTDNSQYVAQLASFTQIEAIQSVQAGMENIEGNSLVGNYVTLNVNGKEISGIVDFVQKDDEKGLMVSVGGNMYEKTKITSVVDGEYYMSKYVANLFVEAMKKLPDKDQVTVRDGKLIEEVAGYRNALDAYPRSYDFIEKKDDVLNKFSEVLVQYQKLKEAVDNADKNNETDSDKKEEVEEAVKV
;
A
#
# COMPACT_ATOMS: atom_id res chain seq x y z
N MET A 1 -33.14 -10.76 -52.23
CA MET A 1 -32.09 -9.87 -51.69
C MET A 1 -30.77 -10.57 -51.97
N ALA A 2 -29.93 -9.96 -52.80
CA ALA A 2 -28.70 -10.58 -53.31
C ALA A 2 -27.54 -10.33 -52.35
N ASP A 3 -26.76 -11.38 -52.07
CA ASP A 3 -25.49 -11.35 -51.37
C ASP A 3 -24.51 -10.36 -52.04
N VAL A 4 -24.08 -9.34 -51.31
CA VAL A 4 -22.94 -8.52 -51.70
C VAL A 4 -21.70 -9.17 -51.12
N LYS A 5 -21.03 -9.98 -51.94
CA LYS A 5 -19.69 -10.51 -51.64
C LYS A 5 -18.72 -9.34 -51.56
N LEU A 6 -18.18 -9.05 -50.38
CA LEU A 6 -17.14 -8.05 -50.18
C LEU A 6 -15.78 -8.73 -50.40
N ASP A 7 -15.27 -8.67 -51.63
CA ASP A 7 -13.93 -9.20 -51.93
C ASP A 7 -12.87 -8.30 -51.30
N LEU A 8 -12.24 -8.77 -50.23
CA LEU A 8 -11.16 -8.07 -49.52
C LEU A 8 -9.82 -8.11 -50.28
N VAL A 9 -9.73 -8.85 -51.38
CA VAL A 9 -8.49 -9.03 -52.15
C VAL A 9 -8.76 -8.62 -53.60
N GLY A 10 -8.04 -7.60 -54.07
CA GLY A 10 -8.09 -7.20 -55.47
C GLY A 10 -7.48 -8.27 -56.36
N GLY A 11 -8.14 -8.59 -57.48
CA GLY A 11 -7.59 -9.50 -58.50
C GLY A 11 -6.28 -8.97 -59.09
N VAL A 12 -5.36 -9.90 -59.39
CA VAL A 12 -4.07 -9.59 -60.03
C VAL A 12 -4.28 -9.43 -61.54
N THR A 13 -3.88 -8.30 -62.10
CA THR A 13 -3.85 -8.08 -63.57
C THR A 13 -2.44 -7.64 -63.96
N ASN A 14 -1.75 -8.40 -64.81
CA ASN A 14 -0.37 -8.13 -65.23
C ASN A 14 0.65 -7.97 -64.09
N GLY A 15 0.51 -8.76 -63.01
CA GLY A 15 1.53 -8.83 -61.95
C GLY A 15 1.57 -7.65 -60.98
N GLU A 16 0.68 -6.67 -61.10
CA GLU A 16 0.48 -5.61 -60.10
C GLU A 16 -0.85 -5.78 -59.37
N TYR A 17 -0.80 -5.72 -58.04
CA TYR A 17 -1.96 -5.80 -57.17
C TYR A 17 -2.76 -4.49 -57.22
N LYS A 18 -4.00 -4.52 -57.72
CA LYS A 18 -4.92 -3.37 -57.65
C LYS A 18 -5.64 -3.35 -56.30
N LYS A 19 -5.26 -2.41 -55.42
CA LYS A 19 -5.90 -2.17 -54.11
C LYS A 19 -7.38 -1.81 -54.27
N THR A 20 -8.28 -2.57 -53.63
CA THR A 20 -9.72 -2.29 -53.56
C THR A 20 -10.00 -1.03 -52.73
N GLN A 21 -11.15 -0.38 -52.91
CA GLN A 21 -11.53 0.82 -52.13
C GLN A 21 -11.47 0.55 -50.61
N ALA A 22 -11.85 -0.65 -50.16
CA ALA A 22 -11.74 -1.07 -48.76
C ALA A 22 -10.30 -1.08 -48.22
N SER A 23 -9.33 -1.52 -49.04
CA SER A 23 -7.90 -1.53 -48.64
C SER A 23 -7.27 -0.13 -48.62
N GLN A 24 -7.81 0.82 -49.40
CA GLN A 24 -7.37 2.22 -49.39
C GLN A 24 -7.95 2.98 -48.18
N GLU A 25 -9.15 2.62 -47.73
CA GLU A 25 -9.76 3.17 -46.51
C GLU A 25 -9.04 2.69 -45.24
N ALA A 26 -8.60 1.43 -45.18
CA ALA A 26 -7.82 0.89 -44.06
C ALA A 26 -6.46 1.57 -43.87
N THR A 27 -5.85 2.08 -44.95
CA THR A 27 -4.52 2.73 -44.89
C THR A 27 -4.61 4.24 -44.61
N LYS A 28 -5.75 4.89 -44.86
CA LYS A 28 -5.94 6.35 -44.63
C LYS A 28 -6.03 6.74 -43.15
N ASN A 29 -6.32 5.80 -42.25
CA ASN A 29 -6.47 6.08 -40.82
C ASN A 29 -5.16 6.09 -40.01
N ASN A 30 -4.00 5.90 -40.65
CA ASN A 30 -2.68 5.98 -40.01
C ASN A 30 -2.00 7.35 -40.16
N ASN A 31 -2.77 8.44 -40.10
CA ASN A 31 -2.21 9.76 -39.80
C ASN A 31 -2.39 10.02 -38.31
N VAL A 32 -1.46 9.51 -37.52
CA VAL A 32 -1.40 9.70 -36.06
C VAL A 32 -0.96 11.13 -35.78
N ALA A 33 -1.93 12.05 -35.80
CA ALA A 33 -1.91 13.20 -34.92
C ALA A 33 -2.25 12.70 -33.52
N SER A 34 -1.40 13.06 -32.57
CA SER A 34 -1.56 12.79 -31.14
C SER A 34 -2.93 13.26 -30.64
N THR A 35 -3.78 12.33 -30.20
CA THR A 35 -4.77 12.54 -29.13
C THR A 35 -5.27 11.20 -28.59
N SER A 36 -4.97 11.00 -27.32
CA SER A 36 -5.51 10.08 -26.32
C SER A 36 -6.80 9.33 -26.66
N LYS A 37 -6.78 7.99 -26.46
CA LYS A 37 -7.90 7.18 -25.93
C LYS A 37 -7.44 5.74 -25.67
N THR A 38 -7.57 5.33 -24.40
CA THR A 38 -7.74 3.95 -23.88
C THR A 38 -6.97 2.84 -24.61
N LYS A 39 -5.81 2.45 -24.07
CA LYS A 39 -5.21 1.14 -24.33
C LYS A 39 -6.06 0.07 -23.63
N ASP A 40 -7.10 -0.38 -24.32
CA ASP A 40 -7.88 -1.55 -23.95
C ASP A 40 -7.04 -2.81 -24.15
N ALA A 41 -7.08 -3.73 -23.18
CA ALA A 41 -6.50 -5.08 -23.27
C ALA A 41 -6.96 -5.87 -24.52
N LYS A 42 -8.00 -5.38 -25.20
CA LYS A 42 -8.57 -5.90 -26.45
C LYS A 42 -7.65 -5.72 -27.67
N SER A 43 -6.72 -4.76 -27.67
CA SER A 43 -5.77 -4.60 -28.80
C SER A 43 -4.70 -5.69 -28.82
N THR A 44 -4.31 -6.21 -27.66
CA THR A 44 -3.30 -7.27 -27.53
C THR A 44 -3.84 -8.63 -27.97
N GLU A 45 -5.09 -8.93 -27.62
CA GLU A 45 -5.79 -10.16 -28.06
C GLU A 45 -5.93 -10.19 -29.60
N TYR A 46 -6.24 -9.05 -30.22
CA TYR A 46 -6.37 -8.93 -31.68
C TYR A 46 -5.05 -9.15 -32.43
N ASN A 47 -3.92 -8.66 -31.90
CA ASN A 47 -2.60 -8.86 -32.51
C ASN A 47 -2.13 -10.31 -32.43
N GLN A 48 -2.46 -11.02 -31.35
CA GLN A 48 -2.10 -12.43 -31.17
C GLN A 48 -2.93 -13.37 -32.05
N ASP A 49 -4.24 -13.13 -32.17
CA ASP A 49 -5.12 -13.90 -33.04
C ASP A 49 -4.82 -13.64 -34.52
N MET A 50 -4.55 -12.39 -34.89
CA MET A 50 -4.12 -12.05 -36.25
C MET A 50 -2.77 -12.70 -36.60
N PHE A 51 -1.83 -12.77 -35.65
CA PHE A 51 -0.57 -13.49 -35.82
C PHE A 51 -0.79 -14.99 -36.06
N LEU A 52 -1.60 -15.66 -35.24
CA LEU A 52 -1.92 -17.09 -35.40
C LEU A 52 -2.62 -17.37 -36.73
N GLN A 53 -3.52 -16.47 -37.16
CA GLN A 53 -4.23 -16.59 -38.43
C GLN A 53 -3.30 -16.40 -39.63
N LEU A 54 -2.32 -15.50 -39.54
CA LEU A 54 -1.30 -15.30 -40.56
C LEU A 54 -0.32 -16.50 -40.63
N LEU A 55 0.09 -17.04 -39.47
CA LEU A 55 0.95 -18.22 -39.37
C LEU A 55 0.27 -19.48 -39.97
N VAL A 56 -1.03 -19.65 -39.72
CA VAL A 56 -1.83 -20.75 -40.28
C VAL A 56 -2.07 -20.56 -41.77
N ALA A 57 -2.26 -19.32 -42.24
CA ALA A 57 -2.40 -19.01 -43.66
C ALA A 57 -1.09 -19.29 -44.43
N GLU A 58 0.07 -18.96 -43.86
CA GLU A 58 1.37 -19.30 -44.47
C GLU A 58 1.60 -20.81 -44.54
N MET A 59 1.29 -21.57 -43.48
CA MET A 59 1.35 -23.04 -43.51
C MET A 59 0.46 -23.68 -44.59
N GLN A 60 -0.65 -23.03 -44.97
CA GLN A 60 -1.56 -23.52 -46.00
C GLN A 60 -1.21 -23.09 -47.44
N TYR A 61 -0.47 -21.99 -47.62
CA TYR A 61 -0.23 -21.36 -48.93
C TYR A 61 1.25 -21.26 -49.35
N GLN A 62 2.19 -21.86 -48.62
CA GLN A 62 3.59 -21.91 -49.04
C GLN A 62 3.78 -22.86 -50.24
N ASP A 63 3.95 -22.28 -51.43
CA ASP A 63 4.62 -22.94 -52.55
C ASP A 63 6.12 -23.07 -52.20
N PRO A 64 6.70 -24.29 -52.16
CA PRO A 64 8.06 -24.54 -51.70
C PRO A 64 9.19 -23.82 -52.48
N LEU A 65 8.87 -23.12 -53.57
CA LEU A 65 9.85 -22.48 -54.44
C LEU A 65 10.17 -21.00 -54.14
N GLN A 66 9.44 -20.29 -53.26
CA GLN A 66 9.80 -18.92 -52.81
C GLN A 66 9.43 -18.59 -51.34
N PRO A 67 10.32 -18.87 -50.36
CA PRO A 67 10.02 -18.79 -48.93
C PRO A 67 10.36 -17.45 -48.23
N THR A 68 10.83 -16.41 -48.94
CA THR A 68 11.65 -15.35 -48.31
C THR A 68 10.93 -14.10 -47.78
N ASP A 69 9.76 -13.70 -48.28
CA ASP A 69 9.21 -12.36 -47.94
C ASP A 69 8.24 -12.38 -46.74
N ASN A 70 7.37 -13.41 -46.65
CA ASN A 70 6.33 -13.44 -45.61
C ASN A 70 6.85 -13.92 -44.24
N SER A 71 7.83 -14.84 -44.22
CA SER A 71 8.45 -15.34 -42.98
C SER A 71 9.17 -14.24 -42.20
N GLN A 72 9.72 -13.23 -42.89
CA GLN A 72 10.41 -12.10 -42.28
C GLN A 72 9.42 -11.12 -41.62
N TYR A 73 8.22 -10.94 -42.19
CA TYR A 73 7.16 -10.13 -41.59
C TYR A 73 6.55 -10.81 -40.35
N VAL A 74 6.31 -12.13 -40.40
CA VAL A 74 5.86 -12.92 -39.25
C VAL A 74 6.89 -12.91 -38.13
N ALA A 75 8.19 -13.01 -38.45
CA ALA A 75 9.26 -12.89 -37.46
C ALA A 75 9.29 -11.50 -36.79
N GLN A 76 9.05 -10.43 -37.55
CA GLN A 76 8.98 -9.07 -37.02
C GLN A 76 7.73 -8.87 -36.14
N LEU A 77 6.56 -9.39 -36.54
CA LEU A 77 5.34 -9.36 -35.73
C LEU A 77 5.50 -10.17 -34.43
N ALA A 78 6.06 -11.38 -34.50
CA ALA A 78 6.37 -12.18 -33.32
C ALA A 78 7.28 -11.41 -32.35
N SER A 79 8.25 -10.65 -32.88
CA SER A 79 9.14 -9.80 -32.08
C SER A 79 8.36 -8.65 -31.41
N PHE A 80 7.42 -8.02 -32.10
CA PHE A 80 6.55 -6.99 -31.50
C PHE A 80 5.63 -7.55 -30.41
N THR A 81 4.99 -8.69 -30.65
CA THR A 81 4.13 -9.36 -29.65
C THR A 81 4.92 -9.73 -28.39
N GLN A 82 6.17 -10.19 -28.53
CA GLN A 82 7.04 -10.45 -27.38
C GLN A 82 7.36 -9.18 -26.58
N ILE A 83 7.62 -8.06 -27.26
CA ILE A 83 7.88 -6.78 -26.60
C ILE A 83 6.62 -6.28 -25.85
N GLU A 84 5.44 -6.41 -26.44
CA GLU A 84 4.17 -6.06 -25.78
C GLU A 84 3.93 -6.92 -24.54
N ALA A 85 4.18 -8.23 -24.61
CA ALA A 85 4.07 -9.13 -23.47
C ALA A 85 5.03 -8.72 -22.34
N ILE A 86 6.28 -8.37 -22.66
CA ILE A 86 7.27 -7.89 -21.68
C ILE A 86 6.81 -6.58 -21.03
N GLN A 87 6.28 -5.63 -21.81
CA GLN A 87 5.75 -4.37 -21.26
C GLN A 87 4.55 -4.61 -20.33
N SER A 88 3.68 -5.57 -20.67
CA SER A 88 2.56 -5.96 -19.81
C SER A 88 3.03 -6.56 -18.49
N VAL A 89 4.03 -7.45 -18.52
CA VAL A 89 4.65 -8.02 -17.33
C VAL A 89 5.30 -6.93 -16.47
N GLN A 90 6.04 -6.01 -17.08
CA GLN A 90 6.65 -4.89 -16.38
C GLN A 90 5.60 -4.01 -15.68
N ALA A 91 4.49 -3.70 -16.36
CA ALA A 91 3.39 -2.95 -15.76
C ALA A 91 2.72 -3.72 -14.60
N GLY A 92 2.60 -5.05 -14.71
CA GLY A 92 2.13 -5.91 -13.62
C GLY A 92 3.07 -5.88 -12.40
N MET A 93 4.38 -5.97 -12.64
CA MET A 93 5.39 -5.87 -11.57
C MET A 93 5.39 -4.50 -10.90
N GLU A 94 5.27 -3.40 -11.64
CA GLU A 94 5.15 -2.05 -11.08
C GLU A 94 3.95 -1.93 -10.13
N ASN A 95 2.81 -2.53 -10.48
CA ASN A 95 1.63 -2.53 -9.63
C ASN A 95 1.83 -3.35 -8.34
N ILE A 96 2.48 -4.52 -8.45
CA ILE A 96 2.81 -5.35 -7.29
C ILE A 96 3.76 -4.61 -6.36
N GLU A 97 4.81 -4.00 -6.90
CA GLU A 97 5.74 -3.18 -6.13
C GLU A 97 5.03 -2.01 -5.44
N GLY A 98 4.15 -1.29 -6.15
CA GLY A 98 3.37 -0.22 -5.55
C GLY A 98 2.47 -0.69 -4.41
N ASN A 99 1.73 -1.78 -4.61
CA ASN A 99 0.89 -2.33 -3.57
C ASN A 99 1.69 -2.79 -2.34
N SER A 100 2.90 -3.32 -2.57
CA SER A 100 3.80 -3.71 -1.48
C SER A 100 4.38 -2.53 -0.70
N LEU A 101 4.28 -1.29 -1.19
CA LEU A 101 4.73 -0.11 -0.46
C LEU A 101 3.66 0.39 0.52
N VAL A 102 2.38 0.15 0.27
CA VAL A 102 1.28 0.63 1.10
C VAL A 102 1.40 0.06 2.51
N GLY A 103 1.25 0.92 3.53
CA GLY A 103 1.38 0.55 4.94
C GLY A 103 2.82 0.45 5.44
N ASN A 104 3.82 0.46 4.55
CA ASN A 104 5.23 0.45 4.96
C ASN A 104 5.76 1.85 5.27
N TYR A 105 6.76 1.90 6.13
CA TYR A 105 7.46 3.14 6.46
C TYR A 105 8.58 3.39 5.46
N VAL A 106 8.53 4.52 4.77
CA VAL A 106 9.50 4.86 3.72
C VAL A 106 10.27 6.12 4.07
N THR A 107 11.48 6.22 3.54
CA THR A 107 12.28 7.46 3.55
C THR A 107 12.57 7.89 2.13
N LEU A 108 12.22 9.12 1.80
CA LEU A 108 12.37 9.73 0.48
C LEU A 108 13.43 10.81 0.50
N ASN A 109 14.19 10.93 -0.58
CA ASN A 109 15.05 12.08 -0.83
C ASN A 109 14.39 13.00 -1.86
N VAL A 110 13.92 14.16 -1.40
CA VAL A 110 13.29 15.18 -2.24
C VAL A 110 14.18 16.42 -2.24
N ASN A 111 14.90 16.63 -3.34
CA ASN A 111 15.81 17.77 -3.52
C ASN A 111 16.84 17.91 -2.39
N GLY A 112 17.40 16.79 -1.92
CA GLY A 112 18.38 16.76 -0.84
C GLY A 112 17.79 16.81 0.57
N LYS A 113 16.46 16.90 0.72
CA LYS A 113 15.77 16.80 2.00
C LYS A 113 15.19 15.40 2.19
N GLU A 114 15.43 14.82 3.36
CA GLU A 114 14.80 13.57 3.76
C GLU A 114 13.38 13.82 4.28
N ILE A 115 12.43 13.05 3.75
CA ILE A 115 11.04 13.01 4.18
C ILE A 115 10.74 11.56 4.52
N SER A 116 10.17 11.29 5.69
CA SER A 116 9.84 9.93 6.10
C SER A 116 8.40 9.84 6.59
N GLY A 117 7.78 8.68 6.38
CA GLY A 117 6.41 8.44 6.81
C GLY A 117 5.88 7.11 6.30
N ILE A 118 4.67 6.77 6.74
CA ILE A 118 3.94 5.61 6.25
C ILE A 118 3.33 5.96 4.89
N VAL A 119 3.35 5.00 3.97
CA VAL A 119 2.68 5.13 2.67
C VAL A 119 1.18 4.87 2.86
N ASP A 120 0.36 5.86 2.54
CA ASP A 120 -1.10 5.75 2.67
C ASP A 120 -1.71 4.98 1.49
N PHE A 121 -1.28 5.33 0.27
CA PHE A 121 -1.70 4.69 -0.97
C PHE A 121 -0.67 4.95 -2.08
N VAL A 122 -0.82 4.21 -3.18
CA VAL A 122 -0.06 4.41 -4.41
C VAL A 122 -1.00 4.70 -5.57
N GLN A 123 -0.50 5.44 -6.56
CA GLN A 123 -1.26 5.77 -7.77
C GLN A 123 -0.32 5.80 -8.96
N LYS A 124 -0.80 5.33 -10.12
CA LYS A 124 -0.08 5.50 -11.38
C LYS A 124 -0.47 6.84 -12.01
N ASP A 125 0.52 7.65 -12.31
CA ASP A 125 0.42 8.87 -13.10
C ASP A 125 0.92 8.60 -14.53
N ASP A 126 0.26 9.19 -15.52
CA ASP A 126 0.55 8.95 -16.93
C ASP A 126 1.93 9.48 -17.38
N GLU A 127 2.44 10.54 -16.73
CA GLU A 127 3.72 11.17 -17.08
C GLU A 127 4.84 10.81 -16.10
N LYS A 128 4.52 10.73 -14.80
CA LYS A 128 5.50 10.57 -13.72
C LYS A 128 5.64 9.12 -13.24
N GLY A 129 4.85 8.21 -13.78
CA GLY A 129 4.86 6.80 -13.40
C GLY A 129 4.24 6.57 -12.03
N LEU A 130 4.79 5.64 -11.25
CA LEU A 130 4.24 5.29 -9.95
C LEU A 130 4.51 6.39 -8.91
N MET A 131 3.44 6.89 -8.32
CA MET A 131 3.42 7.89 -7.26
C MET A 131 3.02 7.25 -5.92
N VAL A 132 3.58 7.76 -4.83
CA VAL A 132 3.30 7.32 -3.46
C VAL A 132 2.81 8.50 -2.61
N SER A 133 1.77 8.29 -1.81
CA SER A 133 1.32 9.27 -0.82
C SER A 133 2.02 9.04 0.50
N VAL A 134 2.73 10.06 1.00
CA VAL A 134 3.37 10.04 2.32
C VAL A 134 3.07 11.35 3.04
N GLY A 135 2.41 11.26 4.20
CA GLY A 135 2.02 12.44 4.98
C GLY A 135 1.10 13.38 4.18
N GLY A 136 0.17 12.81 3.41
CA GLY A 136 -0.79 13.54 2.59
C GLY A 136 -0.24 14.22 1.32
N ASN A 137 1.04 14.01 0.99
CA ASN A 137 1.67 14.57 -0.20
C ASN A 137 2.10 13.46 -1.16
N MET A 138 2.01 13.73 -2.46
CA MET A 138 2.38 12.78 -3.51
C MET A 138 3.84 12.96 -3.93
N TYR A 139 4.58 11.86 -3.97
CA TYR A 139 5.97 11.81 -4.39
C TYR A 139 6.17 10.70 -5.42
N GLU A 140 7.13 10.88 -6.33
CA GLU A 140 7.53 9.80 -7.23
C GLU A 140 8.16 8.65 -6.45
N LYS A 141 7.80 7.41 -6.77
CA LYS A 141 8.39 6.20 -6.18
C LYS A 141 9.92 6.18 -6.28
N THR A 142 10.48 6.77 -7.34
CA THR A 142 11.93 6.89 -7.57
C THR A 142 12.67 7.67 -6.48
N LYS A 143 11.97 8.50 -5.70
CA LYS A 143 12.55 9.26 -4.59
C LYS A 143 12.71 8.43 -3.32
N ILE A 144 12.08 7.25 -3.23
CA ILE A 144 12.21 6.35 -2.09
C ILE A 144 13.63 5.79 -2.05
N THR A 145 14.29 5.96 -0.91
CA THR A 145 15.66 5.49 -0.64
C THR A 145 15.70 4.31 0.31
N SER A 146 14.68 4.17 1.17
CA SER A 146 14.56 3.07 2.12
C SER A 146 13.09 2.72 2.33
N VAL A 147 12.82 1.42 2.49
CA VAL A 147 11.52 0.86 2.85
C VAL A 147 11.72 -0.03 4.06
N VAL A 148 10.93 0.20 5.09
CA VAL A 148 10.86 -0.60 6.30
C VAL A 148 9.46 -1.14 6.42
N ASP A 149 9.36 -2.44 6.70
CA ASP A 149 8.08 -3.10 6.95
C ASP A 149 7.29 -2.34 8.03
N GLY A 150 6.01 -2.07 7.75
CA GLY A 150 5.15 -1.26 8.61
C GLY A 150 4.90 -1.91 9.97
N GLU A 151 4.69 -3.23 10.00
CA GLU A 151 4.48 -3.98 11.24
C GLU A 151 5.75 -3.97 12.09
N TYR A 152 6.92 -4.18 11.48
CA TYR A 152 8.22 -4.07 12.14
C TYR A 152 8.44 -2.67 12.73
N TYR A 153 8.21 -1.63 11.92
CA TYR A 153 8.38 -0.24 12.34
C TYR A 153 7.49 0.08 13.54
N MET A 154 6.19 -0.23 13.47
CA MET A 154 5.24 0.04 14.55
C MET A 154 5.54 -0.77 15.80
N SER A 155 5.93 -2.04 15.66
CA SER A 155 6.34 -2.88 16.79
C SER A 155 7.49 -2.25 17.56
N LYS A 156 8.53 -1.81 16.84
CA LYS A 156 9.69 -1.14 17.44
C LYS A 156 9.33 0.22 18.03
N TYR A 157 8.47 0.99 17.35
CA TYR A 157 8.04 2.31 17.80
C TYR A 157 7.25 2.23 19.12
N VAL A 158 6.26 1.34 19.22
CA VAL A 158 5.45 1.17 20.43
C VAL A 158 6.30 0.64 21.58
N ALA A 159 7.22 -0.30 21.33
CA ALA A 159 8.18 -0.78 22.33
C ALA A 159 9.01 0.37 22.92
N ASN A 160 9.54 1.24 22.06
CA ASN A 160 10.30 2.41 22.50
C ASN A 160 9.44 3.38 23.31
N LEU A 161 8.21 3.67 22.87
CA LEU A 161 7.30 4.54 23.63
C LEU A 161 7.02 3.99 25.03
N PHE A 162 6.74 2.69 25.13
CA PHE A 162 6.52 2.04 26.42
C PHE A 162 7.77 2.14 27.32
N VAL A 163 8.95 1.82 26.81
CA VAL A 163 10.21 1.89 27.57
C VAL A 163 10.53 3.31 28.01
N GLU A 164 10.35 4.31 27.14
CA GLU A 164 10.56 5.72 27.48
C GLU A 164 9.55 6.23 28.52
N ALA A 165 8.30 5.78 28.45
CA ALA A 165 7.29 6.11 29.45
C ALA A 165 7.61 5.45 30.80
N MET A 166 8.07 4.19 30.79
CA MET A 166 8.53 3.46 31.97
C MET A 166 9.68 4.15 32.69
N LYS A 167 10.60 4.81 31.97
CA LYS A 167 11.70 5.59 32.57
C LYS A 167 11.22 6.80 33.37
N LYS A 168 10.05 7.34 33.05
CA LYS A 168 9.47 8.49 33.74
C LYS A 168 8.73 8.08 35.01
N LEU A 169 8.32 6.82 35.13
CA LEU A 169 7.58 6.34 36.30
C LEU A 169 8.44 6.35 37.56
N PRO A 170 7.88 6.78 38.71
CA PRO A 170 8.53 6.60 39.99
C PRO A 170 8.69 5.10 40.29
N ASP A 171 9.69 4.77 41.09
CA ASP A 171 9.79 3.42 41.67
C ASP A 171 8.63 3.18 42.62
N LYS A 172 8.30 1.90 42.83
CA LYS A 172 7.16 1.44 43.66
C LYS A 172 7.00 2.23 44.96
N ASP A 173 8.08 2.46 45.69
CA ASP A 173 8.04 3.10 47.01
C ASP A 173 7.83 4.63 46.94
N GLN A 174 7.99 5.21 45.76
CA GLN A 174 7.83 6.65 45.49
C GLN A 174 6.53 6.96 44.74
N VAL A 175 5.70 5.95 44.47
CA VAL A 175 4.40 6.11 43.81
C VAL A 175 3.44 6.88 44.72
N THR A 176 2.72 7.84 44.14
CA THR A 176 1.70 8.64 44.81
C THR A 176 0.40 8.66 44.00
N VAL A 177 -0.70 9.11 44.62
CA VAL A 177 -1.99 9.30 43.94
C VAL A 177 -1.94 10.36 42.82
N ARG A 178 -0.90 11.20 42.78
CA ARG A 178 -0.73 12.23 41.74
C ARG A 178 -0.18 11.67 40.43
N ASP A 179 0.39 10.47 40.46
CA ASP A 179 1.04 9.84 39.30
C ASP A 179 0.05 9.19 38.33
N GLY A 180 -1.25 9.29 38.59
CA GLY A 180 -2.30 8.64 37.81
C GLY A 180 -2.22 8.85 36.31
N LYS A 181 -2.00 10.09 35.86
CA LYS A 181 -1.88 10.40 34.42
C LYS A 181 -0.71 9.69 33.76
N LEU A 182 0.42 9.60 34.45
CA LEU A 182 1.62 8.96 33.93
C LEU A 182 1.44 7.44 33.87
N ILE A 183 0.81 6.87 34.89
CA ILE A 183 0.49 5.43 34.93
C ILE A 183 -0.53 5.07 33.85
N GLU A 184 -1.54 5.92 33.62
CA GLU A 184 -2.51 5.75 32.53
C GLU A 184 -1.84 5.81 31.15
N GLU A 185 -0.90 6.74 30.94
CA GLU A 185 -0.12 6.83 29.70
C GLU A 185 0.68 5.53 29.46
N VAL A 186 1.39 5.05 30.47
CA VAL A 186 2.20 3.82 30.38
C VAL A 186 1.29 2.60 30.17
N ALA A 187 0.14 2.53 30.85
CA ALA A 187 -0.86 1.48 30.64
C ALA A 187 -1.39 1.49 29.21
N GLY A 188 -1.59 2.67 28.63
CA GLY A 188 -1.96 2.85 27.23
C GLY A 188 -0.93 2.23 26.28
N TYR A 189 0.35 2.53 26.47
CA TYR A 189 1.41 1.93 25.65
C TYR A 189 1.55 0.41 25.89
N ARG A 190 1.40 -0.05 27.14
CA ARG A 190 1.36 -1.49 27.45
C ARG A 190 0.26 -2.20 26.67
N ASN A 191 -0.93 -1.62 26.58
CA ASN A 191 -2.02 -2.20 25.79
C ASN A 191 -1.74 -2.14 24.28
N ALA A 192 -1.05 -1.09 23.82
CA ALA A 192 -0.61 -1.01 22.43
C ALA A 192 0.42 -2.09 22.07
N LEU A 193 1.25 -2.56 23.01
CA LEU A 193 2.17 -3.69 22.77
C LEU A 193 1.41 -4.96 22.33
N ASP A 194 0.23 -5.20 22.91
CA ASP A 194 -0.60 -6.36 22.56
C ASP A 194 -1.12 -6.29 21.11
N ALA A 195 -1.35 -5.08 20.59
CA ALA A 195 -1.73 -4.86 19.19
C ALA A 195 -0.58 -5.12 18.21
N TYR A 196 0.67 -5.07 18.68
CA TYR A 196 1.88 -5.32 17.90
C TYR A 196 2.75 -6.38 18.60
N PRO A 197 2.44 -7.69 18.50
CA PRO A 197 3.07 -8.70 19.34
C PRO A 197 4.61 -8.75 19.27
N ARG A 198 5.20 -8.42 18.12
CA ARG A 198 6.68 -8.34 17.98
C ARG A 198 7.29 -7.19 18.79
N SER A 199 6.50 -6.24 19.25
CA SER A 199 6.96 -5.13 20.09
C SER A 199 7.69 -5.63 21.33
N TYR A 200 7.23 -6.75 21.91
CA TYR A 200 7.85 -7.40 23.05
C TYR A 200 9.29 -7.86 22.80
N ASP A 201 9.66 -8.18 21.55
CA ASP A 201 11.01 -8.61 21.18
C ASP A 201 12.03 -7.47 21.20
N PHE A 202 11.55 -6.21 21.15
CA PHE A 202 12.39 -5.02 21.18
C PHE A 202 12.61 -4.46 22.59
N ILE A 203 12.00 -5.05 23.61
CA ILE A 203 12.13 -4.61 25.00
C ILE A 203 13.27 -5.37 25.67
N GLU A 204 14.38 -4.69 25.93
CA GLU A 204 15.46 -5.25 26.74
C GLU A 204 15.00 -5.57 28.16
N LYS A 205 15.39 -6.74 28.67
CA LYS A 205 14.96 -7.23 29.99
C LYS A 205 13.44 -7.14 30.19
N LYS A 206 12.69 -7.52 29.14
CA LYS A 206 11.22 -7.46 29.07
C LYS A 206 10.54 -7.83 30.39
N ASP A 207 10.89 -8.97 30.97
CA ASP A 207 10.23 -9.47 32.18
C ASP A 207 10.45 -8.52 33.37
N ASP A 208 11.64 -7.97 33.54
CA ASP A 208 11.95 -6.98 34.60
C ASP A 208 11.13 -5.70 34.41
N VAL A 209 11.04 -5.21 33.17
CA VAL A 209 10.28 -3.98 32.84
C VAL A 209 8.79 -4.18 33.09
N LEU A 210 8.23 -5.31 32.64
CA LEU A 210 6.82 -5.64 32.85
C LEU A 210 6.49 -5.86 34.32
N ASN A 211 7.38 -6.53 35.06
CA ASN A 211 7.22 -6.72 36.50
C ASN A 211 7.27 -5.39 37.25
N LYS A 212 8.23 -4.50 36.94
CA LYS A 212 8.29 -3.15 37.52
C LYS A 212 7.00 -2.37 37.28
N PHE A 213 6.46 -2.43 36.05
CA PHE A 213 5.20 -1.75 35.74
C PHE A 213 4.04 -2.30 36.58
N SER A 214 3.93 -3.62 36.68
CA SER A 214 2.92 -4.30 37.48
C SER A 214 2.97 -3.88 38.95
N GLU A 215 4.17 -3.84 39.54
CA GLU A 215 4.35 -3.40 40.93
C GLU A 215 3.92 -1.96 41.18
N VAL A 216 4.31 -1.04 40.28
CA VAL A 216 3.91 0.38 40.34
C VAL A 216 2.40 0.52 40.24
N LEU A 217 1.78 -0.20 39.30
CA LEU A 217 0.33 -0.15 39.07
C LEU A 217 -0.46 -0.69 40.27
N VAL A 218 -0.03 -1.81 40.85
CA VAL A 218 -0.64 -2.38 42.07
C VAL A 218 -0.50 -1.42 43.25
N GLN A 219 0.67 -0.80 43.42
CA GLN A 219 0.87 0.17 44.51
C GLN A 219 -0.01 1.40 44.34
N TYR A 220 -0.11 1.94 43.12
CA TYR A 220 -0.99 3.06 42.82
C TYR A 220 -2.47 2.74 43.09
N GLN A 221 -2.94 1.56 42.68
CA GLN A 221 -4.31 1.11 42.95
C GLN A 221 -4.60 1.04 44.46
N LYS A 222 -3.68 0.45 45.25
CA LYS A 222 -3.81 0.42 46.71
C LYS A 222 -3.91 1.81 47.32
N LEU A 223 -3.07 2.75 46.88
CA LEU A 223 -3.09 4.13 47.37
C LEU A 223 -4.40 4.82 47.00
N LYS A 224 -4.90 4.61 45.79
CA LYS A 224 -6.18 5.17 45.33
C LYS A 224 -7.35 4.63 46.15
N GLU A 225 -7.43 3.31 46.34
CA GLU A 225 -8.47 2.69 47.17
C GLU A 225 -8.43 3.17 48.63
N ALA A 226 -7.23 3.37 49.18
CA ALA A 226 -7.09 3.90 50.54
C ALA A 226 -7.63 5.33 50.67
N VAL A 227 -7.39 6.20 49.67
CA VAL A 227 -7.95 7.56 49.63
C VAL A 227 -9.47 7.51 49.45
N ASP A 228 -9.97 6.74 48.49
CA ASP A 228 -11.41 6.60 48.24
C ASP A 228 -12.19 6.10 49.48
N ASN A 229 -11.57 5.20 50.27
CA ASN A 229 -12.15 4.72 51.52
C ASN A 229 -12.07 5.77 52.64
N ALA A 230 -11.03 6.60 52.69
CA ALA A 230 -10.91 7.69 53.66
C ALA A 230 -11.95 8.80 53.40
N ASP A 231 -12.18 9.14 52.14
CA ASP A 231 -13.17 10.15 51.75
C ASP A 231 -14.60 9.71 52.10
N LYS A 232 -14.95 8.44 51.82
CA LYS A 232 -16.25 7.87 52.22
C LYS A 232 -16.47 7.84 53.73
N ASN A 233 -15.42 7.53 54.50
CA ASN A 233 -15.51 7.51 55.96
C ASN A 233 -15.69 8.92 56.55
N ASN A 234 -15.11 9.95 55.93
CA ASN A 234 -15.28 11.34 56.36
C ASN A 234 -16.68 11.89 56.04
N GLU A 235 -17.28 11.54 54.90
CA GLU A 235 -18.68 11.91 54.59
C GLU A 235 -19.66 11.28 55.61
N THR A 236 -19.40 10.06 56.06
CA THR A 236 -20.25 9.37 57.05
C THR A 236 -20.11 9.97 58.46
N ASP A 237 -18.98 10.62 58.77
CA ASP A 237 -18.71 11.24 60.08
C ASP A 237 -19.14 12.72 60.14
N SER A 238 -19.26 13.39 58.98
CA SER A 238 -19.91 14.71 58.88
C SER A 238 -21.42 14.62 59.05
N ASP A 239 -22.08 13.63 58.42
CA ASP A 239 -23.53 13.44 58.56
C ASP A 239 -23.93 13.07 60.01
N LYS A 240 -23.09 12.29 60.71
CA LYS A 240 -23.29 12.00 62.13
C LYS A 240 -23.03 13.18 63.05
N LYS A 241 -22.19 14.14 62.66
CA LYS A 241 -21.96 15.35 63.46
C LYS A 241 -23.10 16.35 63.34
N GLU A 242 -23.71 16.51 62.18
CA GLU A 242 -24.90 17.35 62.00
C GLU A 242 -26.12 16.78 62.75
N GLU A 243 -26.33 15.46 62.72
CA GLU A 243 -27.45 14.81 63.43
C GLU A 243 -27.32 14.89 64.96
N VAL A 244 -26.09 14.90 65.49
CA VAL A 244 -25.82 15.04 66.94
C VAL A 244 -25.85 16.52 67.39
N GLU A 245 -25.48 17.48 66.55
CA GLU A 245 -25.62 18.92 66.87
C GLU A 245 -27.08 19.40 66.84
N GLU A 246 -27.94 18.80 66.02
CA GLU A 246 -29.38 19.08 65.99
C GLU A 246 -30.11 18.45 67.20
N ALA A 247 -29.68 17.27 67.66
CA ALA A 247 -30.26 16.58 68.83
C ALA A 247 -29.91 17.22 70.19
N VAL A 248 -28.88 18.06 70.27
CA VAL A 248 -28.45 18.74 71.52
C VAL A 248 -29.12 20.12 71.69
N LYS A 249 -29.87 20.62 70.69
CA LYS A 249 -30.56 21.91 70.72
C LYS A 249 -32.05 21.87 71.13
N VAL A 250 -32.57 20.73 71.59
CA VAL A 250 -33.97 20.57 72.07
C VAL A 250 -34.04 20.53 73.60
#